data_AF-A0A399CU37-F1
#
_entry.id   AF-A0A399CU37-F1
#
_cell.length_a   1.000
_cell.length_b   1.000
_cell.length_c   1.000
_cell.angle_alpha   90.00
_cell.angle_beta   90.00
_cell.angle_gamma   90.00
#
_symmetry.space_group_name_H-M   'P 1'
#
loop_
_entity.id
_entity.type
_entity.pdbx_description
1 polymer ?
#
loop_
_entity_poly.entity_id
_entity_poly.type
_entity_poly.pdbx_seq_one_letter_code
_entity_poly.pdbx_strand_id
1 'polypeptide(L)'
;MKLLFFFFGVILFCSCTSPEPPEPVLPVPSERQLAWHELEFYAFVHFNMNTFTNKEWGFGDESPESFNPTALDCRQWARVCSEAGMKGIILTAKHHDGFCLWPSEYTEHSVKNSPWKNGEGDVVRELADACREYGLKFGVYLSPWDRNHPDYGKPEYLTYYRNQLRELLTNYGEVFEMWFDGANGGTGWYGGANEERRIDQKSYYDWENTWRIVRELQPGACIFSDAGPDIRWVGNEQGWAGETNWSLLYRDDFTPGLVSDRTFLQQGQETGTHWVPAEVDVSIRPGWYYHPSEDNKVKSLEQLLDIYYNSVGRNASLLLNFPVDTRGLIHENDVEQVLKLAGALKADFAVDLARENRVTATNIRGNSRKYRAGNINDGNPDTYWATDDNILEASLEIHLGTPAEINRVLIQEDIRLGQRVKKFKLEALVENEWQLVASETTIGRKRILRFPNITTSKLRLTIEDAKASPVITNLEVYNAPNVLVE
;
A
#
# COMPACT_ATOMS: atom_id res chain seq x y z
N MET A 1 11.66 -69.17 -51.68
CA MET A 1 10.59 -68.29 -51.18
C MET A 1 11.12 -67.63 -49.90
N LYS A 2 11.46 -66.33 -49.94
CA LYS A 2 12.04 -65.59 -48.80
C LYS A 2 10.89 -65.08 -47.93
N LEU A 3 10.89 -65.42 -46.64
CA LEU A 3 10.01 -64.81 -45.64
C LEU A 3 10.76 -63.64 -44.98
N LEU A 4 10.28 -62.40 -45.19
CA LEU A 4 10.71 -61.22 -44.45
C LEU A 4 9.90 -61.14 -43.15
N PHE A 5 10.59 -61.04 -42.01
CA PHE A 5 10.00 -60.62 -40.74
C PHE A 5 10.04 -59.09 -40.65
N PHE A 6 8.87 -58.46 -40.55
CA PHE A 6 8.73 -57.03 -40.24
C PHE A 6 8.55 -56.88 -38.72
N PHE A 7 9.51 -56.23 -38.05
CA PHE A 7 9.41 -55.83 -36.66
C PHE A 7 8.69 -54.48 -36.61
N PHE A 8 7.47 -54.43 -36.07
CA PHE A 8 6.75 -53.19 -35.82
C PHE A 8 7.11 -52.69 -34.42
N GLY A 9 7.96 -51.67 -34.33
CA GLY A 9 8.25 -50.97 -33.09
C GLY A 9 7.08 -50.03 -32.75
N VAL A 10 6.39 -50.30 -31.65
CA VAL A 10 5.40 -49.39 -31.06
C VAL A 10 6.15 -48.30 -30.31
N ILE A 11 6.22 -47.10 -30.88
CA ILE A 11 6.66 -45.89 -30.18
C ILE A 11 5.47 -45.38 -29.36
N LEU A 12 5.48 -45.68 -28.06
CA LEU A 12 4.59 -45.05 -27.09
C LEU A 12 5.01 -43.58 -26.93
N PHE A 13 4.28 -42.68 -27.59
CA PHE A 13 4.31 -41.26 -27.25
C PHE A 13 3.64 -41.08 -25.88
N CYS A 14 4.42 -41.17 -24.81
CA CYS A 14 4.03 -40.57 -23.54
C CYS A 14 4.03 -39.04 -23.74
N SER A 15 2.86 -38.48 -24.05
CA SER A 15 2.65 -37.04 -23.88
C SER A 15 2.83 -36.71 -22.40
N CYS A 16 4.00 -36.21 -22.02
CA CYS A 16 4.17 -35.51 -20.75
C CYS A 16 3.36 -34.22 -20.79
N THR A 17 2.06 -34.32 -20.50
CA THR A 17 1.22 -33.15 -20.24
C THR A 17 1.77 -32.46 -19.00
N SER A 18 2.31 -31.25 -19.17
CA SER A 18 2.73 -30.44 -18.03
C SER A 18 1.50 -30.15 -17.16
N PRO A 19 1.60 -30.25 -15.83
CA PRO A 19 0.46 -29.96 -14.97
C PRO A 19 -0.02 -28.51 -15.16
N GLU A 20 -1.34 -28.34 -15.23
CA GLU A 20 -2.00 -27.04 -15.26
C GLU A 20 -1.67 -26.22 -13.99
N PRO A 21 -1.71 -24.88 -14.04
CA PRO A 21 -1.53 -24.05 -12.86
C PRO A 21 -2.60 -24.37 -11.80
N PRO A 22 -2.34 -24.12 -10.50
CA PRO A 22 -3.37 -24.16 -9.48
C PRO A 22 -4.52 -23.24 -9.84
N GLU A 23 -5.76 -23.69 -9.64
CA GLU A 23 -6.94 -22.83 -9.83
C GLU A 23 -6.90 -21.65 -8.85
N PRO A 24 -7.35 -20.45 -9.25
CA PRO A 24 -7.40 -19.29 -8.37
C PRO A 24 -8.34 -19.49 -7.17
N VAL A 25 -7.93 -19.00 -5.99
CA VAL A 25 -8.81 -18.86 -4.82
C VAL A 25 -9.47 -17.49 -4.89
N LEU A 26 -10.78 -17.47 -5.15
CA LEU A 26 -11.51 -16.21 -5.27
C LEU A 26 -11.78 -15.54 -3.91
N PRO A 27 -11.90 -14.20 -3.89
CA PRO A 27 -11.64 -13.28 -5.01
C PRO A 27 -10.13 -13.07 -5.25
N VAL A 28 -9.77 -12.61 -6.45
CA VAL A 28 -8.40 -12.25 -6.86
C VAL A 28 -8.29 -10.74 -7.10
N PRO A 29 -7.09 -10.14 -6.96
CA PRO A 29 -6.87 -8.74 -7.30
C PRO A 29 -7.17 -8.48 -8.78
N SER A 30 -7.77 -7.32 -9.04
CA SER A 30 -7.83 -6.76 -10.40
C SER A 30 -6.45 -6.24 -10.85
N GLU A 31 -6.28 -5.98 -12.16
CA GLU A 31 -5.01 -5.46 -12.70
C GLU A 31 -4.54 -4.16 -12.02
N ARG A 32 -5.48 -3.24 -11.71
CA ARG A 32 -5.16 -2.00 -10.97
C ARG A 32 -4.67 -2.28 -9.55
N GLN A 33 -5.26 -3.27 -8.87
CA GLN A 33 -4.85 -3.66 -7.52
C GLN A 33 -3.50 -4.40 -7.54
N LEU A 34 -3.22 -5.18 -8.58
CA LEU A 34 -1.88 -5.75 -8.79
C LEU A 34 -0.85 -4.64 -8.98
N ALA A 35 -1.13 -3.66 -9.84
CA ALA A 35 -0.24 -2.52 -10.05
C ALA A 35 -0.03 -1.70 -8.76
N TRP A 36 -1.08 -1.55 -7.94
CA TRP A 36 -1.00 -0.91 -6.64
C TRP A 36 -0.16 -1.71 -5.62
N HIS A 37 -0.31 -3.04 -5.59
CA HIS A 37 0.49 -3.91 -4.71
C HIS A 37 1.99 -3.79 -4.98
N GLU A 38 2.40 -3.49 -6.23
CA GLU A 38 3.80 -3.24 -6.59
C GLU A 38 4.34 -1.89 -6.10
N LEU A 39 3.48 -0.97 -5.68
CA LEU A 39 3.94 0.32 -5.15
C LEU A 39 4.56 0.17 -3.77
N GLU A 40 3.95 -0.67 -2.91
CA GLU A 40 4.32 -0.99 -1.52
C GLU A 40 4.42 0.20 -0.56
N PHE A 41 5.17 1.23 -0.92
CA PHE A 41 5.50 2.39 -0.10
C PHE A 41 5.41 3.68 -0.93
N TYR A 42 4.56 4.61 -0.49
CA TYR A 42 4.33 5.89 -1.16
C TYR A 42 3.99 7.00 -0.16
N ALA A 43 4.03 8.24 -0.62
CA ALA A 43 3.86 9.42 0.23
C ALA A 43 2.42 9.92 0.23
N PHE A 44 2.02 10.49 1.36
CA PHE A 44 0.92 11.45 1.43
C PHE A 44 1.49 12.84 1.69
N VAL A 45 0.89 13.88 1.14
CA VAL A 45 1.31 15.26 1.37
C VAL A 45 0.11 16.07 1.82
N HIS A 46 0.12 16.44 3.10
CA HIS A 46 -0.78 17.44 3.65
C HIS A 46 -0.14 18.83 3.56
N PHE A 47 -0.77 19.67 2.74
CA PHE A 47 -0.41 21.07 2.58
C PHE A 47 -1.65 21.86 2.19
N ASN A 48 -2.09 22.80 3.02
CA ASN A 48 -3.30 23.59 2.77
C ASN A 48 -3.37 24.74 3.80
N MET A 49 -4.52 25.43 3.93
CA MET A 49 -4.76 26.51 4.89
C MET A 49 -4.37 26.16 6.33
N ASN A 50 -4.48 24.89 6.69
CA ASN A 50 -4.16 24.35 8.01
C ASN A 50 -2.67 24.49 8.38
N THR A 51 -1.77 24.44 7.38
CA THR A 51 -0.35 24.78 7.55
C THR A 51 -0.15 26.23 8.01
N PHE A 52 -0.92 27.17 7.45
CA PHE A 52 -0.78 28.61 7.74
C PHE A 52 -1.56 29.04 8.99
N THR A 53 -2.56 28.27 9.38
CA THR A 53 -3.37 28.53 10.58
C THR A 53 -2.96 27.70 11.79
N ASN A 54 -1.96 26.82 11.63
CA ASN A 54 -1.45 25.91 12.67
C ASN A 54 -2.59 25.09 13.31
N LYS A 55 -3.44 24.51 12.45
CA LYS A 55 -4.55 23.61 12.84
C LYS A 55 -4.36 22.26 12.15
N GLU A 56 -4.94 21.22 12.72
CA GLU A 56 -5.15 19.96 11.98
C GLU A 56 -6.37 20.09 11.06
N TRP A 57 -7.48 20.60 11.61
CA TRP A 57 -8.75 20.77 10.89
C TRP A 57 -9.21 22.22 10.90
N GLY A 58 -9.09 22.89 9.75
CA GLY A 58 -9.61 24.25 9.51
C GLY A 58 -11.13 24.31 9.50
N PHE A 59 -11.70 25.45 9.89
CA PHE A 59 -13.15 25.62 10.04
C PHE A 59 -13.85 25.99 8.73
N GLY A 60 -13.10 26.28 7.67
CA GLY A 60 -13.59 26.76 6.39
C GLY A 60 -13.69 28.29 6.31
N ASP A 61 -13.43 29.01 7.40
CA ASP A 61 -13.44 30.48 7.48
C ASP A 61 -12.06 31.10 7.21
N GLU A 62 -11.08 30.28 6.86
CA GLU A 62 -9.74 30.74 6.57
C GLU A 62 -9.71 31.71 5.37
N SER A 63 -9.03 32.85 5.51
CA SER A 63 -8.87 33.78 4.39
C SER A 63 -7.90 33.21 3.36
N PRO A 64 -8.25 33.13 2.06
CA PRO A 64 -7.30 32.81 0.98
C PRO A 64 -6.01 33.64 1.01
N GLU A 65 -6.05 34.86 1.56
CA GLU A 65 -4.86 35.70 1.70
C GLU A 65 -3.78 35.11 2.61
N SER A 66 -4.16 34.21 3.53
CA SER A 66 -3.20 33.53 4.42
C SER A 66 -2.36 32.48 3.69
N PHE A 67 -2.80 32.02 2.51
CA PHE A 67 -2.05 31.05 1.71
C PHE A 67 -0.98 31.77 0.89
N ASN A 68 0.25 31.78 1.40
CA ASN A 68 1.37 32.45 0.72
C ASN A 68 2.73 31.79 1.01
N PRO A 69 2.95 30.54 0.57
CA PRO A 69 4.23 29.89 0.76
C PRO A 69 5.34 30.65 0.03
N THR A 70 6.44 30.90 0.72
CA THR A 70 7.52 31.79 0.25
C THR A 70 8.54 31.10 -0.67
N ALA A 71 8.61 29.77 -0.62
CA ALA A 71 9.61 28.97 -1.32
C ALA A 71 9.05 27.60 -1.77
N LEU A 72 7.75 27.52 -2.08
CA LEU A 72 7.12 26.27 -2.49
C LEU A 72 7.87 25.63 -3.65
N ASP A 73 8.24 24.37 -3.47
CA ASP A 73 8.96 23.59 -4.48
C ASP A 73 8.49 22.12 -4.46
N CYS A 74 7.54 21.79 -5.32
CA CYS A 74 7.07 20.41 -5.47
C CYS A 74 8.15 19.46 -6.03
N ARG A 75 9.20 19.98 -6.69
CA ARG A 75 10.34 19.14 -7.11
C ARG A 75 11.17 18.72 -5.89
N GLN A 76 11.24 19.54 -4.84
CA GLN A 76 11.84 19.12 -3.57
C GLN A 76 11.03 17.98 -2.94
N TRP A 77 9.70 18.04 -2.97
CA TRP A 77 8.84 16.97 -2.44
C TRP A 77 9.06 15.66 -3.22
N ALA A 78 8.98 15.75 -4.56
CA ALA A 78 9.16 14.60 -5.45
C ALA A 78 10.57 13.99 -5.34
N ARG A 79 11.62 14.82 -5.29
CA ARG A 79 12.99 14.35 -5.09
C ARG A 79 13.14 13.58 -3.78
N VAL A 80 12.68 14.14 -2.65
CA VAL A 80 12.79 13.49 -1.33
C VAL A 80 12.07 12.14 -1.35
N CYS A 81 10.85 12.07 -1.89
CA CYS A 81 10.10 10.82 -1.95
C CYS A 81 10.80 9.79 -2.86
N SER A 82 11.32 10.20 -4.01
CA SER A 82 12.05 9.33 -4.94
C SER A 82 13.36 8.78 -4.31
N GLU A 83 14.15 9.66 -3.67
CA GLU A 83 15.37 9.27 -2.95
C GLU A 83 15.07 8.36 -1.74
N ALA A 84 13.89 8.53 -1.12
CA ALA A 84 13.40 7.65 -0.06
C ALA A 84 12.91 6.27 -0.55
N GLY A 85 12.86 6.05 -1.88
CA GLY A 85 12.43 4.80 -2.49
C GLY A 85 10.92 4.66 -2.69
N MET A 86 10.14 5.71 -2.40
CA MET A 86 8.69 5.73 -2.60
C MET A 86 8.32 5.66 -4.08
N LYS A 87 7.11 5.17 -4.39
CA LYS A 87 6.65 4.96 -5.77
C LYS A 87 5.57 5.93 -6.23
N GLY A 88 5.01 6.72 -5.32
CA GLY A 88 4.02 7.74 -5.65
C GLY A 88 3.83 8.76 -4.55
N ILE A 89 3.03 9.78 -4.86
CA ILE A 89 2.63 10.85 -3.92
C ILE A 89 1.14 11.11 -4.10
N ILE A 90 0.39 11.07 -3.00
CA ILE A 90 -1.01 11.50 -2.91
C ILE A 90 -1.04 12.90 -2.28
N LEU A 91 -1.67 13.87 -2.95
CA LEU A 91 -1.81 15.24 -2.45
C LEU A 91 -3.21 15.52 -1.91
N THR A 92 -3.29 16.19 -0.76
CA THR A 92 -4.55 16.80 -0.27
C THR A 92 -4.96 18.01 -1.12
N ALA A 93 -5.41 17.77 -2.35
CA ALA A 93 -5.80 18.83 -3.29
C ALA A 93 -6.89 19.74 -2.70
N LYS A 94 -7.77 19.20 -1.88
CA LYS A 94 -8.70 19.94 -1.01
C LYS A 94 -8.91 19.14 0.29
N HIS A 95 -8.73 19.79 1.44
CA HIS A 95 -9.00 19.20 2.75
C HIS A 95 -10.38 19.62 3.30
N HIS A 96 -10.71 19.26 4.55
CA HIS A 96 -12.02 19.54 5.15
C HIS A 96 -12.37 21.03 5.21
N ASP A 97 -11.38 21.91 5.29
CA ASP A 97 -11.58 23.36 5.22
C ASP A 97 -12.15 23.83 3.87
N GLY A 98 -12.05 23.02 2.82
CA GLY A 98 -12.65 23.30 1.52
C GLY A 98 -11.77 24.13 0.58
N PHE A 99 -10.57 24.56 1.00
CA PHE A 99 -9.68 25.35 0.15
C PHE A 99 -9.03 24.47 -0.91
N CYS A 100 -9.19 24.85 -2.18
CA CYS A 100 -8.66 24.10 -3.31
C CYS A 100 -7.25 24.57 -3.70
N LEU A 101 -6.30 23.63 -3.79
CA LEU A 101 -4.91 23.89 -4.16
C LEU A 101 -4.66 24.07 -5.67
N TRP A 102 -5.73 24.04 -6.46
CA TRP A 102 -5.73 24.35 -7.89
C TRP A 102 -6.76 25.45 -8.18
N PRO A 103 -6.64 26.19 -9.29
CA PRO A 103 -7.55 27.27 -9.64
C PRO A 103 -8.89 26.72 -10.17
N SER A 104 -9.67 26.06 -9.30
CA SER A 104 -10.96 25.45 -9.64
C SER A 104 -11.95 26.47 -10.20
N GLU A 105 -12.67 26.10 -11.25
CA GLU A 105 -13.73 26.93 -11.84
C GLU A 105 -14.97 27.00 -10.94
N TYR A 106 -15.11 26.07 -10.00
CA TYR A 106 -16.33 25.87 -9.22
C TYR A 106 -16.34 26.55 -7.85
N THR A 107 -15.21 27.13 -7.40
CA THR A 107 -15.13 27.83 -6.11
C THR A 107 -14.17 29.02 -6.13
N GLU A 108 -14.52 30.06 -5.37
CA GLU A 108 -13.64 31.19 -5.07
C GLU A 108 -12.72 30.90 -3.87
N HIS A 109 -12.97 29.84 -3.11
CA HIS A 109 -12.11 29.41 -2.01
C HIS A 109 -10.99 28.50 -2.53
N SER A 110 -10.06 29.09 -3.27
CA SER A 110 -8.94 28.38 -3.90
C SER A 110 -7.71 29.27 -4.08
N VAL A 111 -6.59 28.66 -4.50
CA VAL A 111 -5.31 29.36 -4.77
C VAL A 111 -5.44 30.55 -5.73
N LYS A 112 -6.46 30.57 -6.61
CA LYS A 112 -6.70 31.67 -7.54
C LYS A 112 -6.98 33.01 -6.85
N ASN A 113 -7.45 32.98 -5.59
CA ASN A 113 -7.71 34.16 -4.76
C ASN A 113 -6.68 34.32 -3.63
N SER A 114 -5.55 33.62 -3.71
CA SER A 114 -4.43 33.77 -2.80
C SER A 114 -3.33 34.67 -3.40
N PRO A 115 -2.48 35.34 -2.59
CA PRO A 115 -1.35 36.12 -3.08
C PRO A 115 -0.24 35.25 -3.67
N TRP A 116 -0.24 33.95 -3.39
CA TRP A 116 0.77 33.03 -3.91
C TRP A 116 0.79 33.04 -5.44
N LYS A 117 1.97 33.31 -6.02
CA LYS A 117 2.17 33.48 -7.47
C LYS A 117 1.15 34.44 -8.11
N ASN A 118 0.75 35.49 -7.38
CA ASN A 118 -0.25 36.47 -7.83
C ASN A 118 -1.60 35.84 -8.23
N GLY A 119 -2.00 34.74 -7.60
CA GLY A 119 -3.24 34.01 -7.93
C GLY A 119 -3.15 33.12 -9.17
N GLU A 120 -1.98 32.98 -9.79
CA GLU A 120 -1.76 32.13 -10.97
C GLU A 120 -1.16 30.76 -10.62
N GLY A 121 -1.01 30.46 -9.33
CA GLY A 121 -0.41 29.20 -8.88
C GLY A 121 -1.36 28.00 -8.98
N ASP A 122 -0.77 26.82 -9.15
CA ASP A 122 -1.48 25.54 -9.19
C ASP A 122 -0.58 24.45 -8.60
N VAL A 123 -0.78 24.13 -7.31
CA VAL A 123 0.06 23.14 -6.60
C VAL A 123 -0.17 21.74 -7.16
N VAL A 124 -1.39 21.44 -7.60
CA VAL A 124 -1.75 20.14 -8.17
C VAL A 124 -0.97 19.91 -9.47
N ARG A 125 -0.89 20.92 -10.36
CA ARG A 125 -0.06 20.87 -11.56
C ARG A 125 1.42 20.71 -11.24
N GLU A 126 1.95 21.56 -10.35
CA GLU A 126 3.37 21.56 -10.01
C GLU A 126 3.83 20.20 -9.46
N LEU A 127 3.01 19.58 -8.61
CA LEU A 127 3.31 18.25 -8.10
C LEU A 127 3.11 17.14 -9.13
N ALA A 128 2.05 17.18 -9.95
CA ALA A 128 1.84 16.18 -11.00
C ALA A 128 3.00 16.16 -12.01
N ASP A 129 3.51 17.33 -12.40
CA ASP A 129 4.65 17.44 -13.29
C ASP A 129 5.97 17.03 -12.62
N ALA A 130 6.17 17.36 -11.34
CA ALA A 130 7.32 16.89 -10.57
C ALA A 130 7.30 15.36 -10.40
N CYS A 131 6.15 14.76 -10.10
CA CYS A 131 6.01 13.31 -10.04
C CYS A 131 6.43 12.65 -11.36
N ARG A 132 5.99 13.19 -12.51
CA ARG A 132 6.40 12.71 -13.84
C ARG A 132 7.92 12.82 -14.05
N GLU A 133 8.53 13.92 -13.61
CA GLU A 133 9.97 14.15 -13.72
C GLU A 133 10.79 13.12 -12.90
N TYR A 134 10.37 12.83 -11.67
CA TYR A 134 11.07 11.95 -10.75
C TYR A 134 10.64 10.47 -10.82
N GLY A 135 9.79 10.12 -11.80
CA GLY A 135 9.32 8.75 -12.00
C GLY A 135 8.37 8.23 -10.91
N LEU A 136 7.64 9.14 -10.26
CA LEU A 136 6.64 8.85 -9.23
C LEU A 136 5.24 8.85 -9.83
N LYS A 137 4.37 7.99 -9.31
CA LYS A 137 2.93 8.02 -9.58
C LYS A 137 2.26 9.17 -8.81
N PHE A 138 1.25 9.81 -9.42
CA PHE A 138 0.50 10.90 -8.81
C PHE A 138 -0.89 10.44 -8.38
N GLY A 139 -1.26 10.72 -7.13
CA GLY A 139 -2.56 10.41 -6.54
C GLY A 139 -3.20 11.67 -5.96
N VAL A 140 -4.50 11.62 -5.72
CA VAL A 140 -5.27 12.78 -5.28
C VAL A 140 -6.15 12.41 -4.10
N TYR A 141 -6.14 13.26 -3.08
CA TYR A 141 -7.14 13.32 -2.03
C TYR A 141 -8.06 14.52 -2.30
N LEU A 142 -9.36 14.28 -2.26
CA LEU A 142 -10.40 15.30 -2.39
C LEU A 142 -11.39 15.07 -1.25
N SER A 143 -11.39 15.97 -0.26
CA SER A 143 -12.22 15.78 0.92
C SER A 143 -13.72 15.78 0.58
N PRO A 144 -14.48 14.72 0.91
CA PRO A 144 -15.93 14.70 0.74
C PRO A 144 -16.61 15.70 1.66
N TRP A 145 -16.13 15.80 2.90
CA TRP A 145 -16.55 16.84 3.84
C TRP A 145 -15.94 18.19 3.47
N ASP A 146 -16.79 19.20 3.34
CA ASP A 146 -16.39 20.56 2.97
C ASP A 146 -17.04 21.55 3.94
N ARG A 147 -16.20 22.13 4.80
CA ARG A 147 -16.58 23.06 5.85
C ARG A 147 -16.73 24.49 5.33
N ASN A 148 -16.56 24.74 4.04
CA ASN A 148 -16.70 26.05 3.40
C ASN A 148 -17.93 26.14 2.49
N HIS A 149 -18.29 25.08 1.76
CA HIS A 149 -19.35 25.17 0.75
C HIS A 149 -20.76 25.26 1.38
N PRO A 150 -21.59 26.28 1.04
CA PRO A 150 -22.90 26.52 1.65
C PRO A 150 -23.92 25.40 1.42
N ASP A 151 -23.72 24.56 0.41
CA ASP A 151 -24.61 23.43 0.10
C ASP A 151 -24.15 22.09 0.66
N TYR A 152 -23.04 22.00 1.41
CA TYR A 152 -22.66 20.75 2.06
C TYR A 152 -23.81 20.22 2.95
N GLY A 153 -24.18 18.96 2.80
CA GLY A 153 -25.39 18.37 3.40
C GLY A 153 -26.68 18.50 2.57
N LYS A 154 -26.63 19.14 1.40
CA LYS A 154 -27.72 19.17 0.40
C LYS A 154 -27.33 18.40 -0.87
N PRO A 155 -28.29 17.88 -1.66
CA PRO A 155 -28.00 17.16 -2.90
C PRO A 155 -27.19 17.96 -3.94
N GLU A 156 -27.36 19.29 -3.98
CA GLU A 156 -26.69 20.18 -4.93
C GLU A 156 -25.16 20.14 -4.81
N TYR A 157 -24.64 19.96 -3.59
CA TYR A 157 -23.19 19.85 -3.34
C TYR A 157 -22.54 18.69 -4.11
N LEU A 158 -23.27 17.59 -4.35
CA LEU A 158 -22.69 16.47 -5.11
C LEU A 158 -22.36 16.85 -6.55
N THR A 159 -23.12 17.76 -7.15
CA THR A 159 -22.82 18.26 -8.49
C THR A 159 -21.52 19.05 -8.47
N TYR A 160 -21.38 19.97 -7.52
CA TYR A 160 -20.15 20.73 -7.27
C TYR A 160 -18.94 19.81 -7.05
N TYR A 161 -19.06 18.87 -6.10
CA TYR A 161 -18.00 17.94 -5.74
C TYR A 161 -17.55 17.08 -6.93
N ARG A 162 -18.50 16.55 -7.69
CA ARG A 162 -18.21 15.72 -8.88
C ARG A 162 -17.62 16.53 -10.02
N ASN A 163 -17.90 17.83 -10.11
CA ASN A 163 -17.28 18.69 -11.09
C ASN A 163 -15.80 18.94 -10.76
N GLN A 164 -15.48 19.19 -9.48
CA GLN A 164 -14.08 19.26 -9.01
C GLN A 164 -13.33 17.95 -9.22
N LEU A 165 -13.98 16.82 -8.93
CA LEU A 165 -13.42 15.50 -9.22
C LEU A 165 -13.06 15.35 -10.71
N ARG A 166 -13.92 15.83 -11.62
CA ARG A 166 -13.62 15.81 -13.07
C ARG A 166 -12.43 16.70 -13.44
N GLU A 167 -12.29 17.89 -12.85
CA GLU A 167 -11.11 18.74 -13.07
C GLU A 167 -9.82 17.98 -12.71
N LEU A 168 -9.80 17.36 -11.52
CA LEU A 168 -8.64 16.63 -11.01
C LEU A 168 -8.30 15.39 -11.84
N LEU A 169 -9.30 14.66 -12.33
CA LEU A 169 -9.09 13.41 -13.06
C LEU A 169 -8.92 13.58 -14.59
N THR A 170 -9.06 14.79 -15.14
CA THR A 170 -8.90 15.03 -16.59
C THR A 170 -7.72 15.94 -16.93
N ASN A 171 -7.36 16.87 -16.04
CA ASN A 171 -6.39 17.89 -16.38
C ASN A 171 -4.96 17.51 -15.99
N TYR A 172 -4.74 16.65 -14.99
CA TYR A 172 -3.42 16.49 -14.35
C TYR A 172 -2.64 15.23 -14.75
N GLY A 173 -3.12 14.46 -15.72
CA GLY A 173 -2.47 13.25 -16.21
C GLY A 173 -3.05 11.96 -15.60
N GLU A 174 -2.26 10.90 -15.57
CA GLU A 174 -2.65 9.61 -14.98
C GLU A 174 -2.68 9.72 -13.45
N VAL A 175 -3.79 9.30 -12.85
CA VAL A 175 -3.95 9.20 -11.39
C VAL A 175 -3.88 7.72 -11.00
N PHE A 176 -2.97 7.35 -10.09
CA PHE A 176 -2.87 5.96 -9.64
C PHE A 176 -3.85 5.64 -8.51
N GLU A 177 -4.23 6.65 -7.72
CA GLU A 177 -5.12 6.49 -6.58
C GLU A 177 -5.96 7.74 -6.33
N MET A 178 -7.25 7.53 -6.07
CA MET A 178 -8.20 8.53 -5.62
C MET A 178 -8.61 8.20 -4.18
N TRP A 179 -8.23 9.07 -3.25
CA TRP A 179 -8.43 8.90 -1.82
C TRP A 179 -9.68 9.65 -1.34
N PHE A 180 -10.70 8.91 -0.89
CA PHE A 180 -11.92 9.46 -0.32
C PHE A 180 -11.99 9.23 1.19
N ASP A 181 -11.98 10.32 1.95
CA ASP A 181 -12.05 10.31 3.40
C ASP A 181 -13.41 9.87 3.95
N GLY A 182 -13.37 9.15 5.08
CA GLY A 182 -14.54 8.79 5.88
C GLY A 182 -15.01 9.90 6.82
N ALA A 183 -14.17 10.86 7.19
CA ALA A 183 -14.52 11.96 8.07
C ALA A 183 -15.64 12.82 7.47
N ASN A 184 -16.70 13.04 8.24
CA ASN A 184 -17.91 13.68 7.72
C ASN A 184 -18.71 14.40 8.81
N GLY A 185 -19.22 15.58 8.47
CA GLY A 185 -20.19 16.31 9.28
C GLY A 185 -19.59 16.87 10.58
N GLY A 186 -20.12 18.00 11.02
CA GLY A 186 -19.69 18.67 12.24
C GLY A 186 -19.78 20.18 12.11
N THR A 187 -19.19 20.86 13.08
CA THR A 187 -19.11 22.32 13.14
C THR A 187 -18.27 22.84 11.97
N GLY A 188 -18.65 23.93 11.32
CA GLY A 188 -17.89 24.55 10.25
C GLY A 188 -18.47 25.91 9.85
N TRP A 189 -17.77 26.59 8.94
CA TRP A 189 -18.18 27.85 8.32
C TRP A 189 -18.79 27.58 6.94
N TYR A 190 -20.04 27.14 6.90
CA TYR A 190 -20.65 26.73 5.63
C TYR A 190 -21.18 27.94 4.86
N GLY A 191 -20.31 28.57 4.08
CA GLY A 191 -20.63 29.63 3.11
C GLY A 191 -21.21 30.88 3.77
N GLY A 192 -20.64 31.28 4.91
CA GLY A 192 -21.07 32.46 5.68
C GLY A 192 -21.84 32.15 6.96
N ALA A 193 -22.10 30.87 7.26
CA ALA A 193 -22.81 30.44 8.47
C ALA A 193 -21.93 29.56 9.36
N ASN A 194 -21.73 29.96 10.61
CA ASN A 194 -21.10 29.12 11.63
C ASN A 194 -22.15 28.19 12.25
N GLU A 195 -22.13 26.92 11.84
CA GLU A 195 -23.14 25.94 12.27
C GLU A 195 -22.59 24.51 12.30
N GLU A 196 -23.35 23.59 12.88
CA GLU A 196 -23.09 22.15 12.85
C GLU A 196 -23.97 21.49 11.79
N ARG A 197 -23.38 20.74 10.86
CA ARG A 197 -24.11 19.97 9.85
C ARG A 197 -23.92 18.47 10.04
N ARG A 198 -25.00 17.72 9.90
CA ARG A 198 -25.00 16.25 9.94
C ARG A 198 -25.61 15.73 8.65
N ILE A 199 -25.08 14.62 8.17
CA ILE A 199 -25.52 13.95 6.94
C ILE A 199 -25.86 12.49 7.24
N ASP A 200 -26.68 11.88 6.40
CA ASP A 200 -26.81 10.42 6.39
C ASP A 200 -25.70 9.83 5.52
N GLN A 201 -24.65 9.31 6.16
CA GLN A 201 -23.46 8.75 5.51
C GLN A 201 -23.78 7.65 4.49
N LYS A 202 -24.89 6.92 4.70
CA LYS A 202 -25.29 5.81 3.83
C LYS A 202 -25.80 6.27 2.47
N SER A 203 -26.48 7.41 2.43
CA SER A 203 -27.19 7.87 1.23
C SER A 203 -26.64 9.15 0.65
N TYR A 204 -26.07 10.04 1.48
CA TYR A 204 -25.74 11.41 1.08
C TYR A 204 -24.71 11.49 -0.03
N TYR A 205 -23.58 10.77 0.07
CA TYR A 205 -22.47 10.93 -0.88
C TYR A 205 -22.71 10.26 -2.24
N ASP A 206 -23.73 9.40 -2.34
CA ASP A 206 -24.07 8.67 -3.56
C ASP A 206 -22.79 8.08 -4.22
N TRP A 207 -22.07 7.30 -3.40
CA TRP A 207 -20.73 6.82 -3.71
C TRP A 207 -20.65 6.05 -5.02
N GLU A 208 -21.68 5.27 -5.36
CA GLU A 208 -21.74 4.50 -6.60
C GLU A 208 -21.56 5.41 -7.85
N ASN A 209 -22.33 6.50 -7.92
CA ASN A 209 -22.24 7.44 -9.03
C ASN A 209 -20.94 8.27 -9.00
N THR A 210 -20.40 8.54 -7.81
CA THR A 210 -19.11 9.23 -7.64
C THR A 210 -17.94 8.35 -8.10
N TRP A 211 -17.90 7.07 -7.69
CA TRP A 211 -16.88 6.11 -8.10
C TRP A 211 -16.97 5.78 -9.59
N ARG A 212 -18.17 5.79 -10.20
CA ARG A 212 -18.32 5.63 -11.65
C ARG A 212 -17.53 6.67 -12.43
N ILE A 213 -17.46 7.92 -11.95
CA ILE A 213 -16.65 8.98 -12.59
C ILE A 213 -15.16 8.60 -12.56
N VAL A 214 -14.65 8.10 -11.45
CA VAL A 214 -13.26 7.64 -11.35
C VAL A 214 -13.01 6.50 -12.34
N ARG A 215 -13.93 5.54 -12.44
CA ARG A 215 -13.81 4.42 -13.39
C ARG A 215 -13.85 4.85 -14.85
N GLU A 216 -14.67 5.85 -15.19
CA GLU A 216 -14.77 6.38 -16.55
C GLU A 216 -13.52 7.16 -16.96
N LEU A 217 -12.98 7.99 -16.07
CA LEU A 217 -11.89 8.92 -16.38
C LEU A 217 -10.50 8.34 -16.13
N GLN A 218 -10.35 7.51 -15.10
CA GLN A 218 -9.09 6.95 -14.64
C GLN A 218 -9.28 5.46 -14.27
N PRO A 219 -9.56 4.58 -15.26
CA PRO A 219 -9.87 3.16 -15.01
C PRO A 219 -8.73 2.36 -14.34
N GLY A 220 -7.50 2.88 -14.42
CA GLY A 220 -6.32 2.35 -13.75
C GLY A 220 -6.15 2.82 -12.31
N ALA A 221 -6.88 3.84 -11.86
CA ALA A 221 -6.81 4.33 -10.49
C ALA A 221 -7.48 3.35 -9.53
N CYS A 222 -6.80 3.05 -8.43
CA CYS A 222 -7.46 2.48 -7.26
C CYS A 222 -8.25 3.57 -6.52
N ILE A 223 -9.36 3.16 -5.91
CA ILE A 223 -10.18 4.01 -5.05
C ILE A 223 -10.04 3.53 -3.62
N PHE A 224 -9.54 4.42 -2.78
CA PHE A 224 -9.53 4.26 -1.34
C PHE A 224 -10.81 4.85 -0.73
N SER A 225 -11.37 4.13 0.24
CA SER A 225 -12.16 4.68 1.36
C SER A 225 -11.95 3.78 2.59
N ASP A 226 -12.64 4.04 3.70
CA ASP A 226 -12.56 3.21 4.91
C ASP A 226 -12.57 1.70 4.62
N ALA A 227 -13.41 1.26 3.67
CA ALA A 227 -13.60 -0.16 3.36
C ALA A 227 -13.52 -0.52 1.87
N GLY A 228 -13.09 0.37 0.98
CA GLY A 228 -13.02 0.09 -0.46
C GLY A 228 -13.55 1.20 -1.37
N PRO A 229 -13.78 0.95 -2.67
CA PRO A 229 -14.04 -0.35 -3.25
C PRO A 229 -12.80 -1.14 -3.66
N ASP A 230 -11.64 -0.51 -3.81
CA ASP A 230 -10.41 -1.20 -4.23
C ASP A 230 -9.43 -1.41 -3.07
N ILE A 231 -9.30 -0.43 -2.18
CA ILE A 231 -8.35 -0.42 -1.06
C ILE A 231 -9.11 0.04 0.18
N ARG A 232 -8.80 -0.54 1.33
CA ARG A 232 -9.39 -0.17 2.62
C ARG A 232 -8.37 0.53 3.51
N TRP A 233 -8.88 1.39 4.36
CA TRP A 233 -8.15 1.85 5.54
C TRP A 233 -7.75 0.66 6.43
N VAL A 234 -6.55 0.69 7.02
CA VAL A 234 -6.13 -0.36 7.96
C VAL A 234 -6.84 -0.29 9.31
N GLY A 235 -7.60 0.78 9.60
CA GLY A 235 -8.35 0.90 10.87
C GLY A 235 -7.58 1.58 12.00
N ASN A 236 -6.41 2.17 11.73
CA ASN A 236 -5.67 3.04 12.64
C ASN A 236 -4.72 3.95 11.85
N GLU A 237 -4.33 5.07 12.45
CA GLU A 237 -3.34 6.03 11.89
C GLU A 237 -1.98 5.93 12.62
N GLN A 238 -1.71 4.77 13.24
CA GLN A 238 -0.51 4.54 14.06
C GLN A 238 0.59 3.79 13.27
N GLY A 239 0.33 3.45 12.00
CA GLY A 239 1.34 2.87 11.12
C GLY A 239 1.50 1.36 11.25
N TRP A 240 0.43 0.60 11.51
CA TRP A 240 0.51 -0.86 11.58
C TRP A 240 -0.73 -1.59 11.04
N ALA A 241 -0.49 -2.77 10.47
CA ALA A 241 -1.48 -3.79 10.15
C ALA A 241 -1.42 -4.97 11.14
N GLY A 242 -2.53 -5.69 11.28
CA GLY A 242 -2.60 -6.89 12.11
C GLY A 242 -1.60 -7.97 11.67
N GLU A 243 -1.18 -8.83 12.60
CA GLU A 243 -0.32 -9.98 12.26
C GLU A 243 -1.01 -10.91 11.26
N THR A 244 -2.31 -11.12 11.43
CA THR A 244 -3.20 -11.65 10.39
C THR A 244 -3.71 -10.49 9.57
N ASN A 245 -3.49 -10.52 8.26
CA ASN A 245 -3.99 -9.51 7.32
C ASN A 245 -4.40 -10.15 5.98
N TRP A 246 -5.67 -10.48 5.88
CA TRP A 246 -6.31 -10.87 4.64
C TRP A 246 -6.56 -9.64 3.77
N SER A 247 -6.24 -9.74 2.48
CA SER A 247 -6.69 -8.76 1.47
C SER A 247 -8.17 -8.94 1.11
N LEU A 248 -8.91 -9.73 1.89
CA LEU A 248 -10.29 -10.09 1.65
C LEU A 248 -11.20 -9.39 2.66
N LEU A 249 -12.37 -8.92 2.21
CA LEU A 249 -13.35 -8.24 3.05
C LEU A 249 -14.78 -8.50 2.56
N TYR A 250 -15.76 -8.59 3.47
CA TYR A 250 -17.17 -8.41 3.12
C TYR A 250 -17.47 -6.92 2.94
N ARG A 251 -16.87 -6.30 1.91
CA ARG A 251 -16.94 -4.84 1.68
C ARG A 251 -18.36 -4.27 1.80
N ASP A 252 -19.34 -4.98 1.26
CA ASP A 252 -20.73 -4.49 1.18
C ASP A 252 -21.42 -4.40 2.57
N ASP A 253 -20.80 -4.95 3.62
CA ASP A 253 -21.25 -4.78 5.01
C ASP A 253 -20.77 -3.44 5.62
N PHE A 254 -19.90 -2.70 4.91
CA PHE A 254 -19.34 -1.43 5.36
C PHE A 254 -19.97 -0.25 4.62
N THR A 255 -19.97 0.90 5.28
CA THR A 255 -20.33 2.18 4.67
C THR A 255 -19.18 3.16 4.95
N PRO A 256 -18.62 3.84 3.93
CA PRO A 256 -17.61 4.87 4.16
C PRO A 256 -18.08 5.91 5.19
N GLY A 257 -17.21 6.25 6.14
CA GLY A 257 -17.52 7.12 7.27
C GLY A 257 -18.37 6.51 8.39
N LEU A 258 -18.70 5.21 8.33
CA LEU A 258 -19.45 4.49 9.37
C LEU A 258 -18.78 3.13 9.68
N VAL A 259 -17.63 3.18 10.34
CA VAL A 259 -16.90 1.98 10.79
C VAL A 259 -17.18 1.72 12.27
N SER A 260 -18.00 0.70 12.57
CA SER A 260 -18.32 0.32 13.95
C SER A 260 -17.30 -0.62 14.57
N ASP A 261 -16.70 -1.53 13.78
CA ASP A 261 -15.65 -2.45 14.21
C ASP A 261 -14.44 -2.34 13.28
N ARG A 262 -13.33 -1.86 13.85
CA ARG A 262 -12.07 -1.67 13.13
C ARG A 262 -11.25 -2.95 13.01
N THR A 263 -11.61 -4.01 13.74
CA THR A 263 -10.89 -5.29 13.74
C THR A 263 -10.83 -5.89 12.33
N PHE A 264 -11.95 -5.86 11.60
CA PHE A 264 -12.00 -6.36 10.23
C PHE A 264 -11.22 -5.50 9.25
N LEU A 265 -11.06 -4.20 9.51
CA LEU A 265 -10.17 -3.35 8.70
C LEU A 265 -8.70 -3.71 8.94
N GLN A 266 -8.33 -3.93 10.20
CA GLN A 266 -6.96 -4.27 10.63
C GLN A 266 -6.50 -5.65 10.16
N GLN A 267 -7.43 -6.60 10.00
CA GLN A 267 -7.11 -8.00 9.75
C GLN A 267 -7.67 -8.58 8.46
N GLY A 268 -8.65 -7.91 7.85
CA GLY A 268 -9.48 -8.52 6.80
C GLY A 268 -10.29 -9.71 7.31
N GLN A 269 -10.86 -10.47 6.40
CA GLN A 269 -11.72 -11.62 6.69
C GLN A 269 -11.40 -12.77 5.74
N GLU A 270 -10.99 -13.93 6.26
CA GLU A 270 -10.58 -15.11 5.47
C GLU A 270 -11.58 -15.49 4.36
N THR A 271 -12.88 -15.34 4.65
CA THR A 271 -14.01 -15.69 3.77
C THR A 271 -14.63 -14.48 3.08
N GLY A 272 -13.99 -13.31 3.12
CA GLY A 272 -14.47 -12.09 2.49
C GLY A 272 -14.72 -12.25 0.99
N THR A 273 -15.75 -11.58 0.49
CA THR A 273 -16.23 -11.72 -0.90
C THR A 273 -15.54 -10.78 -1.89
N HIS A 274 -14.79 -9.80 -1.40
CA HIS A 274 -14.11 -8.80 -2.22
C HIS A 274 -12.61 -8.77 -1.91
N TRP A 275 -11.80 -8.57 -2.95
CA TRP A 275 -10.38 -8.25 -2.78
C TRP A 275 -10.27 -6.76 -2.49
N VAL A 276 -9.94 -6.40 -1.25
CA VAL A 276 -9.80 -5.03 -0.76
C VAL A 276 -8.60 -4.99 0.20
N PRO A 277 -7.35 -4.94 -0.27
CA PRO A 277 -6.15 -4.90 0.56
C PRO A 277 -6.11 -3.66 1.46
N ALA A 278 -5.36 -3.75 2.56
CA ALA A 278 -5.18 -2.66 3.52
C ALA A 278 -4.08 -1.69 3.07
N GLU A 279 -4.37 -0.41 3.20
CA GLU A 279 -3.39 0.67 3.21
C GLU A 279 -3.16 1.15 4.64
N VAL A 280 -1.89 1.19 5.05
CA VAL A 280 -1.48 1.72 6.36
C VAL A 280 -1.06 3.17 6.18
N ASP A 281 -1.92 4.07 6.60
CA ASP A 281 -1.68 5.51 6.60
C ASP A 281 -1.14 5.99 7.95
N VAL A 282 -0.11 6.82 7.93
CA VAL A 282 0.50 7.39 9.14
C VAL A 282 1.31 8.63 8.82
N SER A 283 1.28 9.64 9.68
CA SER A 283 2.16 10.81 9.56
C SER A 283 3.57 10.53 10.06
N ILE A 284 4.58 11.16 9.45
CA ILE A 284 5.95 11.18 10.00
C ILE A 284 6.01 11.96 11.34
N ARG A 285 5.01 12.80 11.61
CA ARG A 285 4.84 13.59 12.84
C ARG A 285 3.62 13.11 13.65
N PRO A 286 3.34 13.69 14.83
CA PRO A 286 2.07 13.47 15.52
C PRO A 286 0.85 13.98 14.73
N GLY A 287 0.93 15.19 14.14
CA GLY A 287 -0.12 15.76 13.30
C GLY A 287 0.03 15.42 11.82
N TRP A 288 -1.06 15.56 11.06
CA TRP A 288 -1.06 15.46 9.60
C TRP A 288 -0.55 16.74 8.95
N TYR A 289 -0.80 17.91 9.55
CA TYR A 289 -0.30 19.20 9.08
C TYR A 289 0.96 19.64 9.82
N TYR A 290 1.66 20.62 9.24
CA TYR A 290 2.91 21.09 9.83
C TYR A 290 2.63 21.97 11.05
N HIS A 291 3.24 21.58 12.17
CA HIS A 291 3.28 22.34 13.40
C HIS A 291 4.72 22.53 13.84
N PRO A 292 5.21 23.78 14.01
CA PRO A 292 6.55 24.03 14.55
C PRO A 292 6.79 23.36 15.92
N SER A 293 5.73 23.17 16.72
CA SER A 293 5.79 22.47 18.01
C SER A 293 6.08 20.96 17.90
N GLU A 294 6.20 20.43 16.69
CA GLU A 294 6.45 19.03 16.39
C GLU A 294 7.81 18.79 15.72
N ASP A 295 8.65 19.82 15.53
CA ASP A 295 9.97 19.68 14.89
C ASP A 295 10.89 18.73 15.65
N ASN A 296 10.69 18.58 16.95
CA ASN A 296 11.40 17.62 17.81
C ASN A 296 10.61 16.33 18.07
N LYS A 297 9.51 16.09 17.34
CA LYS A 297 8.64 14.91 17.45
C LYS A 297 8.51 14.13 16.14
N VAL A 298 9.37 14.43 15.17
CA VAL A 298 9.53 13.63 13.95
C VAL A 298 9.91 12.21 14.36
N LYS A 299 9.24 11.22 13.79
CA LYS A 299 9.48 9.80 14.10
C LYS A 299 10.95 9.45 13.83
N SER A 300 11.55 8.73 14.78
CA SER A 300 12.92 8.25 14.65
C SER A 300 13.03 7.12 13.62
N LEU A 301 14.25 6.82 13.18
CA LEU A 301 14.54 5.67 12.32
C LEU A 301 13.95 4.35 12.86
N GLU A 302 14.08 4.09 14.17
CA GLU A 302 13.54 2.88 14.79
C GLU A 302 12.01 2.79 14.62
N GLN A 303 11.31 3.89 14.91
CA GLN A 303 9.85 3.97 14.76
C GLN A 303 9.43 3.79 13.29
N LEU A 304 10.16 4.40 12.36
CA LEU A 304 9.89 4.28 10.92
C LEU A 304 10.14 2.87 10.38
N LEU A 305 11.18 2.18 10.86
CA LEU A 305 11.42 0.79 10.51
C LEU A 305 10.28 -0.08 11.07
N ASP A 306 9.90 0.09 12.33
CA ASP A 306 8.79 -0.65 12.92
C ASP A 306 7.49 -0.46 12.14
N ILE A 307 7.20 0.77 11.69
CA ILE A 307 6.07 1.06 10.81
C ILE A 307 6.19 0.29 9.49
N TYR A 308 7.34 0.34 8.79
CA TYR A 308 7.53 -0.37 7.52
C TYR A 308 7.33 -1.88 7.66
N TYR A 309 7.92 -2.49 8.69
CA TYR A 309 7.81 -3.92 8.92
C TYR A 309 6.42 -4.34 9.43
N ASN A 310 5.68 -3.45 10.09
CA ASN A 310 4.29 -3.69 10.50
C ASN A 310 3.26 -3.30 9.43
N SER A 311 3.68 -2.81 8.26
CA SER A 311 2.82 -2.47 7.11
C SER A 311 3.17 -3.34 5.90
N VAL A 312 4.20 -2.95 5.13
CA VAL A 312 4.76 -3.70 3.99
C VAL A 312 5.16 -5.12 4.38
N GLY A 313 5.70 -5.28 5.59
CA GLY A 313 6.04 -6.59 6.15
C GLY A 313 4.83 -7.45 6.53
N ARG A 314 3.59 -6.93 6.47
CA ARG A 314 2.35 -7.61 6.88
C ARG A 314 1.24 -7.49 5.83
N ASN A 315 1.58 -7.63 4.55
CA ASN A 315 0.60 -7.67 3.44
C ASN A 315 -0.27 -6.39 3.33
N ALA A 316 0.29 -5.23 3.67
CA ALA A 316 -0.34 -3.93 3.48
C ALA A 316 0.62 -2.99 2.74
N SER A 317 0.11 -1.94 2.10
CA SER A 317 0.97 -0.84 1.67
C SER A 317 1.26 0.10 2.85
N LEU A 318 2.28 0.94 2.70
CA LEU A 318 2.58 2.04 3.59
C LEU A 318 2.38 3.38 2.86
N LEU A 319 1.49 4.19 3.39
CA LEU A 319 1.27 5.57 3.01
C LEU A 319 1.80 6.49 4.12
N LEU A 320 3.00 7.05 3.92
CA LEU A 320 3.65 7.91 4.91
C LEU A 320 3.43 9.39 4.59
N ASN A 321 2.81 10.12 5.52
CA ASN A 321 2.54 11.54 5.34
C ASN A 321 3.74 12.46 5.65
N PHE A 322 3.95 13.44 4.78
CA PHE A 322 4.79 14.61 5.01
C PHE A 322 3.94 15.87 5.14
N PRO A 323 3.90 16.49 6.32
CA PRO A 323 3.36 17.83 6.49
C PRO A 323 4.32 18.86 5.89
N VAL A 324 3.89 19.57 4.85
CA VAL A 324 4.69 20.65 4.24
C VAL A 324 4.57 21.91 5.09
N ASP A 325 5.71 22.56 5.34
CA ASP A 325 5.79 23.74 6.19
C ASP A 325 5.28 25.03 5.52
N THR A 326 5.30 26.14 6.27
CA THR A 326 4.81 27.44 5.78
C THR A 326 5.67 28.06 4.67
N ARG A 327 6.89 27.55 4.43
CA ARG A 327 7.70 27.93 3.27
C ARG A 327 7.22 27.21 2.01
N GLY A 328 6.55 26.06 2.15
CA GLY A 328 6.16 25.18 1.07
C GLY A 328 7.18 24.06 0.80
N LEU A 329 7.94 23.66 1.83
CA LEU A 329 8.95 22.59 1.74
C LEU A 329 8.65 21.45 2.73
N ILE A 330 9.06 20.23 2.39
CA ILE A 330 9.20 19.18 3.40
C ILE A 330 10.36 19.59 4.31
N HIS A 331 10.10 19.69 5.61
CA HIS A 331 11.05 20.22 6.58
C HIS A 331 12.29 19.32 6.69
N GLU A 332 13.46 19.93 6.86
CA GLU A 332 14.77 19.26 6.88
C GLU A 332 14.86 18.07 7.86
N ASN A 333 14.26 18.17 9.05
CA ASN A 333 14.19 17.07 10.01
C ASN A 333 13.42 15.84 9.46
N ASP A 334 12.36 16.07 8.70
CA ASP A 334 11.55 14.99 8.08
C ASP A 334 12.35 14.32 6.96
N VAL A 335 13.03 15.15 6.14
CA VAL A 335 13.94 14.69 5.07
C VAL A 335 15.05 13.82 5.66
N GLU A 336 15.68 14.24 6.75
CA GLU A 336 16.76 13.47 7.39
C GLU A 336 16.27 12.07 7.81
N GLN A 337 15.12 11.99 8.50
CA GLN A 337 14.60 10.72 9.02
C GLN A 337 14.15 9.77 7.91
N VAL A 338 13.47 10.27 6.86
CA VAL A 338 13.06 9.40 5.76
C VAL A 338 14.25 8.91 4.92
N LEU A 339 15.30 9.73 4.74
CA LEU A 339 16.51 9.29 4.05
C LEU A 339 17.33 8.29 4.90
N LYS A 340 17.32 8.43 6.22
CA LYS A 340 17.84 7.39 7.14
C LYS A 340 17.08 6.07 6.97
N LEU A 341 15.74 6.11 6.91
CA LEU A 341 14.92 4.93 6.64
C LEU A 341 15.29 4.28 5.31
N ALA A 342 15.38 5.05 4.24
CA ALA A 342 15.73 4.54 2.92
C ALA A 342 17.13 3.88 2.89
N GLY A 343 18.11 4.49 3.57
CA GLY A 343 19.44 3.91 3.76
C GLY A 343 19.39 2.59 4.51
N ALA A 344 18.61 2.50 5.59
CA ALA A 344 18.44 1.29 6.38
C ALA A 344 17.75 0.18 5.57
N LEU A 345 16.62 0.45 4.91
CA LEU A 345 15.91 -0.53 4.09
C LEU A 345 16.79 -1.06 2.94
N LYS A 346 17.57 -0.17 2.30
CA LYS A 346 18.54 -0.59 1.27
C LYS A 346 19.59 -1.54 1.83
N ALA A 347 20.05 -1.31 3.06
CA ALA A 347 21.04 -2.16 3.72
C ALA A 347 20.42 -3.50 4.18
N ASP A 348 19.21 -3.46 4.74
CA ASP A 348 18.47 -4.63 5.23
C ASP A 348 18.26 -5.68 4.14
N PHE A 349 18.01 -5.23 2.90
CA PHE A 349 17.69 -6.11 1.76
C PHE A 349 18.79 -6.17 0.70
N ALA A 350 20.04 -5.79 1.04
CA ALA A 350 21.13 -5.66 0.07
C ALA A 350 21.60 -6.99 -0.54
N VAL A 351 21.64 -8.06 0.26
CA VAL A 351 22.18 -9.36 -0.13
C VAL A 351 21.22 -10.47 0.30
N ASP A 352 20.50 -11.03 -0.67
CA ASP A 352 19.70 -12.23 -0.46
C ASP A 352 20.60 -13.47 -0.41
N LEU A 353 20.74 -14.03 0.78
CA LEU A 353 21.53 -15.21 1.08
C LEU A 353 20.88 -16.51 0.57
N ALA A 354 19.59 -16.48 0.22
CA ALA A 354 18.89 -17.63 -0.35
C ALA A 354 18.95 -17.67 -1.88
N ARG A 355 19.37 -16.60 -2.57
CA ARG A 355 19.39 -16.52 -4.04
C ARG A 355 20.13 -17.70 -4.66
N GLU A 356 19.47 -18.39 -5.59
CA GLU A 356 20.00 -19.55 -6.35
C GLU A 356 20.49 -20.75 -5.52
N ASN A 357 20.34 -20.70 -4.19
CA ASN A 357 20.70 -21.81 -3.33
C ASN A 357 19.79 -23.02 -3.53
N ARG A 358 20.27 -24.20 -3.13
CA ARG A 358 19.49 -25.43 -3.29
C ARG A 358 18.25 -25.39 -2.40
N VAL A 359 17.09 -25.66 -3.00
CA VAL A 359 15.81 -25.82 -2.29
C VAL A 359 15.24 -27.22 -2.53
N THR A 360 14.69 -27.83 -1.50
CA THR A 360 13.88 -29.07 -1.60
C THR A 360 12.50 -28.86 -1.03
N ALA A 361 11.50 -29.57 -1.56
CA ALA A 361 10.13 -29.52 -1.07
C ALA A 361 9.60 -30.93 -0.77
N THR A 362 8.67 -31.04 0.18
CA THR A 362 7.97 -32.30 0.46
C THR A 362 6.99 -32.68 -0.65
N ASN A 363 6.48 -31.70 -1.40
CA ASN A 363 5.63 -31.90 -2.57
C ASN A 363 5.96 -30.88 -3.67
N ILE A 364 5.82 -31.30 -4.93
CA ILE A 364 5.92 -30.47 -6.12
C ILE A 364 4.78 -30.86 -7.03
N ARG A 365 3.96 -29.88 -7.44
CA ARG A 365 2.80 -30.10 -8.31
C ARG A 365 3.15 -30.93 -9.54
N GLY A 366 2.53 -32.09 -9.67
CA GLY A 366 2.72 -33.08 -10.74
C GLY A 366 4.19 -33.48 -10.96
N ASN A 367 5.05 -33.34 -9.95
CA ASN A 367 6.50 -33.51 -10.04
C ASN A 367 7.13 -32.75 -11.23
N SER A 368 6.57 -31.58 -11.57
CA SER A 368 6.94 -30.82 -12.75
C SER A 368 8.03 -29.80 -12.47
N ARG A 369 8.97 -29.64 -13.43
CA ARG A 369 9.97 -28.57 -13.39
C ARG A 369 9.36 -27.16 -13.41
N LYS A 370 8.12 -27.02 -13.90
CA LYS A 370 7.39 -25.74 -13.95
C LYS A 370 7.11 -25.17 -12.55
N TYR A 371 6.88 -26.03 -11.55
CA TYR A 371 6.51 -25.65 -10.19
C TYR A 371 7.55 -26.10 -9.15
N ARG A 372 8.81 -26.25 -9.57
CA ARG A 372 9.88 -26.79 -8.73
C ARG A 372 10.14 -25.90 -7.50
N ALA A 373 10.68 -26.50 -6.44
CA ALA A 373 11.01 -25.80 -5.20
C ALA A 373 11.94 -24.58 -5.40
N GLY A 374 12.94 -24.68 -6.29
CA GLY A 374 13.87 -23.58 -6.56
C GLY A 374 13.30 -22.41 -7.36
N ASN A 375 12.00 -22.38 -7.65
CA ASN A 375 11.36 -21.19 -8.21
C ASN A 375 11.19 -20.09 -7.14
N ILE A 376 11.25 -20.42 -5.84
CA ILE A 376 11.08 -19.43 -4.77
C ILE A 376 12.30 -18.52 -4.59
N ASN A 377 13.43 -18.80 -5.26
CA ASN A 377 14.69 -18.08 -5.05
C ASN A 377 15.46 -17.87 -6.36
N ASP A 378 14.78 -17.92 -7.50
CA ASP A 378 15.38 -17.73 -8.83
C ASP A 378 15.34 -16.28 -9.33
N GLY A 379 14.69 -15.38 -8.58
CA GLY A 379 14.62 -13.95 -8.89
C GLY A 379 13.64 -13.61 -10.01
N ASN A 380 12.78 -14.55 -10.41
CA ASN A 380 11.77 -14.33 -11.42
C ASN A 380 10.36 -14.25 -10.79
N PRO A 381 9.68 -13.08 -10.83
CA PRO A 381 8.35 -12.91 -10.23
C PRO A 381 7.24 -13.69 -10.96
N ASP A 382 7.51 -14.22 -12.14
CA ASP A 382 6.54 -15.01 -12.92
C ASP A 382 6.63 -16.52 -12.67
N THR A 383 7.59 -16.96 -11.86
CA THR A 383 7.72 -18.35 -11.43
C THR A 383 7.33 -18.52 -9.97
N TYR A 384 6.83 -19.71 -9.63
CA TYR A 384 6.45 -20.05 -8.27
C TYR A 384 6.59 -21.55 -8.02
N TRP A 385 6.79 -21.92 -6.76
CA TRP A 385 6.56 -23.27 -6.29
C TRP A 385 5.07 -23.46 -5.98
N ALA A 386 4.54 -24.63 -6.30
CA ALA A 386 3.17 -25.01 -5.94
C ALA A 386 3.08 -26.50 -5.59
N THR A 387 2.08 -26.84 -4.79
CA THR A 387 1.74 -28.23 -4.45
C THR A 387 0.63 -28.80 -5.35
N ASP A 388 0.43 -30.12 -5.28
CA ASP A 388 -0.77 -30.77 -5.81
C ASP A 388 -2.04 -30.29 -5.07
N ASP A 389 -3.19 -30.29 -5.74
CA ASP A 389 -4.42 -29.63 -5.26
C ASP A 389 -4.91 -30.08 -3.88
N ASN A 390 -4.70 -31.36 -3.54
CA ASN A 390 -5.13 -31.93 -2.26
C ASN A 390 -4.08 -31.79 -1.14
N ILE A 391 -2.95 -31.12 -1.41
CA ILE A 391 -1.84 -30.94 -0.46
C ILE A 391 -1.86 -29.50 0.04
N LEU A 392 -2.48 -29.32 1.21
CA LEU A 392 -2.59 -28.02 1.89
C LEU A 392 -1.43 -27.76 2.86
N GLU A 393 -0.71 -28.82 3.24
CA GLU A 393 0.44 -28.80 4.14
C GLU A 393 1.68 -29.26 3.39
N ALA A 394 2.73 -28.45 3.41
CA ALA A 394 4.01 -28.78 2.79
C ALA A 394 5.15 -27.93 3.35
N SER A 395 6.38 -28.38 3.15
CA SER A 395 7.56 -27.62 3.56
C SER A 395 8.56 -27.45 2.44
N LEU A 396 9.28 -26.33 2.53
CA LEU A 396 10.42 -25.95 1.70
C LEU A 396 11.64 -25.86 2.60
N GLU A 397 12.70 -26.57 2.25
CA GLU A 397 14.01 -26.48 2.91
C GLU A 397 15.01 -25.76 2.00
N ILE A 398 15.57 -24.66 2.50
CA ILE A 398 16.60 -23.88 1.81
C ILE A 398 17.95 -24.20 2.43
N HIS A 399 18.93 -24.50 1.58
CA HIS A 399 20.30 -24.79 1.97
C HIS A 399 21.19 -23.59 1.69
N LEU A 400 21.63 -22.87 2.73
CA LEU A 400 22.50 -21.68 2.58
C LEU A 400 23.96 -22.03 2.22
N GLY A 401 24.29 -23.32 2.16
CA GLY A 401 25.64 -23.81 1.94
C GLY A 401 26.44 -23.81 3.25
N THR A 402 27.11 -22.70 3.55
CA THR A 402 27.83 -22.51 4.82
C THR A 402 26.93 -21.87 5.87
N PRO A 403 27.16 -22.12 7.18
CA PRO A 403 26.47 -21.38 8.22
C PRO A 403 26.62 -19.86 8.01
N ALA A 404 25.49 -19.17 8.00
CA ALA A 404 25.40 -17.72 7.87
C ALA A 404 24.55 -17.15 9.00
N GLU A 405 24.92 -15.97 9.49
CA GLU A 405 24.09 -15.19 10.40
C GLU A 405 22.97 -14.54 9.60
N ILE A 406 21.73 -14.63 10.11
CA ILE A 406 20.52 -14.11 9.49
C ILE A 406 19.61 -13.51 10.56
N ASN A 407 18.74 -12.58 10.17
CA ASN A 407 17.75 -11.98 11.05
C ASN A 407 16.48 -11.49 10.33
N ARG A 408 16.39 -11.67 9.01
CA ARG A 408 15.19 -11.38 8.21
C ARG A 408 14.88 -12.51 7.24
N VAL A 409 13.59 -12.76 7.06
CA VAL A 409 13.06 -13.61 5.98
C VAL A 409 11.88 -12.92 5.33
N LEU A 410 11.89 -12.82 4.00
CA LEU A 410 10.79 -12.29 3.19
C LEU A 410 10.11 -13.44 2.47
N ILE A 411 8.78 -13.47 2.45
CA ILE A 411 7.98 -14.53 1.81
C ILE A 411 6.84 -13.89 1.00
N GLN A 412 6.57 -14.42 -0.19
CA GLN A 412 5.53 -13.89 -1.09
C GLN A 412 4.69 -15.03 -1.68
N GLU A 413 3.36 -14.86 -1.68
CA GLU A 413 2.44 -15.69 -2.46
C GLU A 413 2.26 -15.13 -3.88
N ASP A 414 1.82 -15.98 -4.81
CA ASP A 414 1.30 -15.50 -6.10
C ASP A 414 -0.15 -15.03 -5.94
N ILE A 415 -0.33 -13.76 -5.56
CA ILE A 415 -1.67 -13.20 -5.34
C ILE A 415 -2.52 -13.13 -6.62
N ARG A 416 -1.95 -13.31 -7.82
CA ARG A 416 -2.73 -13.47 -9.08
C ARG A 416 -3.65 -14.68 -9.01
N LEU A 417 -3.29 -15.67 -8.19
CA LEU A 417 -4.07 -16.88 -7.93
C LEU A 417 -4.79 -16.83 -6.57
N GLY A 418 -4.92 -15.65 -5.96
CA GLY A 418 -5.57 -15.43 -4.67
C GLY A 418 -4.66 -15.65 -3.47
N GLN A 419 -5.12 -15.20 -2.29
CA GLN A 419 -4.42 -15.38 -1.02
C GLN A 419 -4.82 -16.72 -0.39
N ARG A 420 -3.84 -17.54 0.05
CA ARG A 420 -4.07 -18.94 0.40
C ARG A 420 -3.62 -19.29 1.80
N VAL A 421 -2.40 -18.91 2.19
CA VAL A 421 -1.78 -19.36 3.44
C VAL A 421 -2.49 -18.77 4.66
N LYS A 422 -2.92 -19.66 5.56
CA LYS A 422 -3.59 -19.31 6.82
C LYS A 422 -2.65 -19.38 8.02
N LYS A 423 -1.70 -20.30 7.96
CA LYS A 423 -0.72 -20.54 9.03
C LYS A 423 0.56 -21.15 8.47
N PHE A 424 1.70 -20.65 8.95
CA PHE A 424 2.99 -21.21 8.63
C PHE A 424 3.97 -21.03 9.79
N LYS A 425 5.06 -21.78 9.74
CA LYS A 425 6.19 -21.59 10.65
C LYS A 425 7.52 -21.56 9.89
N LEU A 426 8.48 -20.86 10.47
CA LEU A 426 9.87 -20.83 10.04
C LEU A 426 10.72 -21.51 11.10
N GLU A 427 11.54 -22.47 10.67
CA GLU A 427 12.51 -23.17 11.51
C GLU A 427 13.92 -23.00 10.93
N ALA A 428 14.93 -23.00 11.80
CA ALA A 428 16.33 -22.94 11.40
C ALA A 428 17.10 -24.11 12.02
N LEU A 429 18.08 -24.64 11.29
CA LEU A 429 18.93 -25.72 11.78
C LEU A 429 20.10 -25.13 12.57
N VAL A 430 20.08 -25.31 13.90
CA VAL A 430 21.10 -24.82 14.83
C VAL A 430 21.63 -26.02 15.61
N GLU A 431 22.95 -26.22 15.61
CA GLU A 431 23.59 -27.35 16.31
C GLU A 431 23.02 -28.74 15.94
N ASN A 432 22.56 -28.89 14.69
CA ASN A 432 21.88 -30.07 14.13
C ASN A 432 20.45 -30.33 14.65
N GLU A 433 19.86 -29.38 15.36
CA GLU A 433 18.47 -29.42 15.78
C GLU A 433 17.65 -28.32 15.08
N TRP A 434 16.41 -28.63 14.74
CA TRP A 434 15.48 -27.63 14.19
C TRP A 434 14.91 -26.80 15.33
N GLN A 435 15.17 -25.50 15.30
CA GLN A 435 14.65 -24.53 16.26
C GLN A 435 13.58 -23.67 15.60
N LEU A 436 12.48 -23.44 16.30
CA LEU A 436 11.41 -22.54 15.85
C LEU A 436 11.93 -21.11 15.87
N VAL A 437 11.86 -20.44 14.72
CA VAL A 437 12.20 -19.02 14.56
C VAL A 437 10.95 -18.15 14.66
N ALA A 438 9.88 -18.55 13.98
CA ALA A 438 8.60 -17.84 13.97
C ALA A 438 7.43 -18.79 13.70
N SER A 439 6.26 -18.46 14.23
CA SER A 439 4.97 -19.12 13.96
C SER A 439 3.94 -18.04 13.68
N GLU A 440 3.40 -18.02 12.47
CA GLU A 440 2.73 -16.87 11.88
C GLU A 440 1.45 -17.30 11.15
N THR A 441 0.64 -16.32 10.71
CA THR A 441 -0.63 -16.57 10.01
C THR A 441 -0.54 -16.34 8.51
N THR A 442 -0.99 -15.20 8.01
CA THR A 442 -1.10 -14.88 6.58
C THR A 442 0.22 -14.43 5.97
N ILE A 443 0.43 -14.73 4.68
CA ILE A 443 1.56 -14.22 3.89
C ILE A 443 1.10 -13.11 2.94
N GLY A 444 0.20 -13.42 2.00
CA GLY A 444 -0.27 -12.50 0.97
C GLY A 444 0.82 -12.04 0.00
N ARG A 445 0.75 -10.78 -0.45
CA ARG A 445 1.70 -10.17 -1.38
C ARG A 445 3.12 -10.19 -0.83
N LYS A 446 3.28 -9.92 0.46
CA LYS A 446 4.57 -9.87 1.14
C LYS A 446 4.42 -10.02 2.66
N ARG A 447 5.21 -10.93 3.23
CA ARG A 447 5.46 -11.08 4.66
C ARG A 447 6.95 -10.91 4.91
N ILE A 448 7.33 -10.05 5.87
CA ILE A 448 8.72 -9.90 6.29
C ILE A 448 8.83 -10.18 7.78
N LEU A 449 9.59 -11.21 8.13
CA LEU A 449 9.83 -11.61 9.51
C LEU A 449 11.08 -10.93 10.05
N ARG A 450 10.97 -10.38 11.26
CA ARG A 450 12.09 -9.84 12.03
C ARG A 450 12.30 -10.69 13.27
N PHE A 451 13.53 -11.15 13.48
CA PHE A 451 13.90 -11.94 14.65
C PHE A 451 15.36 -11.64 15.04
N PRO A 452 15.81 -12.03 16.26
CA PRO A 452 17.21 -11.88 16.67
C PRO A 452 18.17 -12.63 15.74
N ASN A 453 19.43 -12.21 15.72
CA ASN A 453 20.46 -12.88 14.91
C ASN A 453 20.59 -14.36 15.27
N ILE A 454 20.59 -15.19 14.24
CA ILE A 454 20.74 -16.64 14.34
C ILE A 454 21.72 -17.09 13.26
N THR A 455 22.66 -17.95 13.63
CA THR A 455 23.57 -18.59 12.68
C THR A 455 23.02 -19.95 12.25
N THR A 456 22.77 -20.14 10.96
CA THR A 456 22.25 -21.41 10.43
C THR A 456 22.78 -21.72 9.04
N SER A 457 22.80 -23.01 8.68
CA SER A 457 23.10 -23.47 7.31
C SER A 457 21.84 -23.87 6.54
N LYS A 458 20.68 -23.98 7.22
CA LYS A 458 19.41 -24.36 6.59
C LYS A 458 18.22 -23.69 7.26
N LEU A 459 17.25 -23.33 6.43
CA LEU A 459 15.93 -22.87 6.86
C LEU A 459 14.87 -23.83 6.36
N ARG A 460 13.78 -23.94 7.11
CA ARG A 460 12.57 -24.66 6.71
C ARG A 460 11.36 -23.76 6.88
N LEU A 461 10.70 -23.43 5.78
CA LEU A 461 9.35 -22.89 5.77
C LEU A 461 8.37 -24.05 5.74
N THR A 462 7.46 -24.13 6.71
CA THR A 462 6.38 -25.12 6.72
C THR A 462 5.04 -24.41 6.66
N ILE A 463 4.27 -24.67 5.61
CA ILE A 463 2.87 -24.27 5.53
C ILE A 463 2.05 -25.30 6.30
N GLU A 464 1.36 -24.85 7.34
CA GLU A 464 0.60 -25.70 8.26
C GLU A 464 -0.91 -25.70 7.95
N ASP A 465 -1.41 -24.63 7.33
CA ASP A 465 -2.80 -24.53 6.90
C ASP A 465 -2.92 -23.51 5.75
N ALA A 466 -3.77 -23.83 4.76
CA ALA A 466 -4.02 -23.00 3.61
C ALA A 466 -5.43 -23.25 3.04
N LYS A 467 -6.02 -22.22 2.42
CA LYS A 467 -7.35 -22.31 1.76
C LYS A 467 -7.36 -23.25 0.55
N ALA A 468 -6.20 -23.44 -0.08
CA ALA A 468 -5.96 -24.31 -1.23
C ALA A 468 -4.47 -24.66 -1.30
N SER A 469 -4.05 -25.43 -2.30
CA SER A 469 -2.64 -25.76 -2.57
C SER A 469 -1.74 -24.51 -2.47
N PRO A 470 -0.73 -24.50 -1.59
CA PRO A 470 0.16 -23.35 -1.44
C PRO A 470 0.85 -22.96 -2.74
N VAL A 471 1.03 -21.65 -2.93
CA VAL A 471 1.74 -21.05 -4.07
C VAL A 471 2.69 -19.97 -3.55
N ILE A 472 3.99 -20.22 -3.62
CA ILE A 472 5.03 -19.30 -3.13
C ILE A 472 5.89 -18.85 -4.30
N THR A 473 5.94 -17.55 -4.53
CA THR A 473 6.74 -16.91 -5.60
C THR A 473 8.15 -16.61 -5.14
N ASN A 474 8.32 -16.23 -3.87
CA ASN A 474 9.61 -15.78 -3.37
C ASN A 474 9.82 -16.14 -1.90
N LEU A 475 11.05 -16.52 -1.56
CA LEU A 475 11.58 -16.67 -0.21
C LEU A 475 13.02 -16.18 -0.19
N GLU A 476 13.23 -15.04 0.44
CA GLU A 476 14.53 -14.36 0.53
C GLU A 476 15.00 -14.31 1.98
N VAL A 477 16.33 -14.33 2.18
CA VAL A 477 16.95 -14.45 3.50
C VAL A 477 18.04 -13.40 3.65
N TYR A 478 18.00 -12.61 4.71
CA TYR A 478 18.95 -11.51 4.90
C TYR A 478 19.57 -11.45 6.29
N ASN A 479 20.72 -10.79 6.34
CA ASN A 479 21.37 -10.31 7.55
C ASN A 479 21.34 -8.77 7.56
N ALA A 480 20.25 -8.22 8.07
CA ALA A 480 20.08 -6.78 8.22
C ALA A 480 21.08 -6.25 9.27
N PRO A 481 21.76 -5.11 9.03
CA PRO A 481 22.63 -4.50 10.03
C PRO A 481 21.88 -4.14 11.30
N ASN A 482 22.57 -4.20 12.45
CA ASN A 482 22.02 -3.69 13.69
C ASN A 482 21.87 -2.18 13.59
N VAL A 483 20.65 -1.67 13.77
CA VAL A 483 20.39 -0.25 13.90
C VAL A 483 20.84 0.16 15.31
N LEU A 484 21.89 0.96 15.40
CA LEU A 484 22.30 1.55 16.67
C LEU A 484 21.23 2.56 17.06
N VAL A 485 20.61 2.36 18.22
CA VAL A 485 19.69 3.33 18.81
C VAL A 485 20.55 4.49 19.31
N GLU A 486 20.40 5.66 18.69
CA GLU A 486 21.06 6.92 19.12
C GLU A 486 20.34 7.56 20.31
#